data_AF-A0A136WEB9-F1
#
_entry.id   AF-A0A136WEB9-F1
#
_cell.length_a   1.000
_cell.length_b   1.000
_cell.length_c   1.000
_cell.angle_alpha   90.00
_cell.angle_beta   90.00
_cell.angle_gamma   90.00
#
_symmetry.space_group_name_H-M   'P 1'
#
loop_
_entity.id
_entity.type
_entity.pdbx_description
1 polymer ?
#
loop_
_entity_poly.entity_id
_entity_poly.type
_entity_poly.pdbx_seq_one_letter_code
_entity_poly.pdbx_strand_id
1 'polypeptide(L)'
;MPVTVNIRQVKEDLGEDIAKLIQEHYPGMYIYVSNNPVALEFESTEAKYQYILNLANSGRTYDYIAEKVGLSKDRVTKIIADTYKNRKSES
;
A
#
# COMPACT_ATOMS: atom_id res chain seq x y z
N MET A 1 -4.55 16.71 15.66
CA MET A 1 -3.24 17.40 15.77
C MET A 1 -2.20 16.51 15.12
N PRO A 2 -1.29 17.04 14.28
CA PRO A 2 -0.24 16.23 13.67
C PRO A 2 0.71 15.70 14.74
N VAL A 3 1.06 14.41 14.65
CA VAL A 3 2.01 13.76 15.57
C VAL A 3 3.38 13.82 14.91
N THR A 4 4.32 14.48 15.56
CA THR A 4 5.72 14.52 15.11
C THR A 4 6.40 13.23 15.54
N VAL A 5 6.84 12.42 14.58
CA VAL A 5 7.62 11.21 14.85
C VAL A 5 9.09 11.41 14.52
N ASN A 6 9.97 10.88 15.37
CA ASN A 6 11.41 10.90 15.16
C ASN A 6 11.81 9.78 14.18
N ILE A 7 12.90 9.96 13.42
CA ILE A 7 13.50 8.93 12.57
C ILE A 7 13.72 7.61 13.32
N ARG A 8 13.95 7.64 14.65
CA ARG A 8 14.00 6.41 15.47
C ARG A 8 12.68 5.63 15.49
N GLN A 9 11.54 6.31 15.60
CA GLN A 9 10.22 5.66 15.53
C GLN A 9 9.93 5.16 14.12
N VAL A 10 10.35 5.90 13.10
CA VAL A 10 10.26 5.45 11.69
C VAL A 10 11.07 4.17 11.47
N LYS A 11 12.25 4.04 12.09
CA LYS A 11 13.06 2.81 12.04
C LYS A 11 12.35 1.61 12.68
N GLU A 12 11.66 1.83 13.80
CA GLU A 12 10.94 0.77 14.52
C GLU A 12 9.67 0.34 13.80
N ASP A 13 8.90 1.29 13.24
CA ASP A 13 7.60 1.01 12.65
C ASP A 13 7.65 0.62 11.16
N LEU A 14 8.60 1.19 10.40
CA LEU A 14 8.69 1.04 8.93
C LEU A 14 9.96 0.31 8.48
N GLY A 15 10.92 0.07 9.38
CA GLY A 15 12.16 -0.62 9.09
C GLY A 15 13.30 0.30 8.65
N GLU A 16 14.53 -0.20 8.80
CA GLU A 16 15.74 0.62 8.69
C GLU A 16 16.04 1.11 7.27
N ASP A 17 15.65 0.35 6.24
CA ASP A 17 15.85 0.70 4.83
C ASP A 17 15.02 1.92 4.42
N ILE A 18 13.76 1.98 4.87
CA ILE A 18 12.85 3.10 4.60
C ILE A 18 13.33 4.34 5.34
N ALA A 19 13.80 4.19 6.58
CA ALA A 19 14.34 5.29 7.37
C ALA A 19 15.60 5.92 6.74
N LYS A 20 16.48 5.12 6.13
CA LYS A 20 17.66 5.63 5.40
C LYS A 20 17.25 6.41 4.15
N LEU A 21 16.32 5.88 3.36
CA LEU A 21 15.85 6.51 2.13
C LEU A 21 15.19 7.86 2.42
N ILE A 22 14.43 7.93 3.52
CA ILE A 22 13.88 9.16 4.07
C ILE A 22 14.98 10.16 4.48
N GLN A 23 16.01 9.70 5.19
CA GLN A 23 17.11 10.54 5.65
C GLN A 23 17.93 11.11 4.49
N GLU A 24 18.13 10.33 3.42
CA GLU A 24 18.93 10.70 2.26
C GLU A 24 18.18 11.61 1.28
N HIS A 25 16.87 11.43 1.09
CA HIS A 25 16.10 12.20 0.10
C HIS A 25 15.31 13.38 0.68
N TYR A 26 15.00 13.36 1.98
CA TYR A 26 14.17 14.39 2.61
C TYR A 26 14.73 14.87 3.95
N PRO A 27 15.96 15.42 3.99
CA PRO A 27 16.57 15.91 5.22
C PRO A 27 15.76 17.08 5.80
N GLY A 28 15.34 16.97 7.07
CA GLY A 28 14.64 18.03 7.80
C GLY A 28 13.15 18.17 7.47
N MET A 29 12.57 17.25 6.69
CA MET A 29 11.13 17.24 6.40
C MET A 29 10.33 16.61 7.55
N TYR A 30 9.18 17.22 7.86
CA TYR A 30 8.18 16.64 8.74
C TYR A 30 7.41 15.57 7.97
N ILE A 31 7.50 14.33 8.42
CA ILE A 31 6.82 13.21 7.77
C ILE A 31 5.56 12.89 8.56
N TYR A 32 4.43 12.99 7.87
CA TYR A 32 3.15 12.59 8.41
C TYR A 32 3.00 11.07 8.27
N VAL A 33 3.07 10.36 9.37
CA VAL A 33 2.64 8.96 9.43
C VAL A 33 1.17 8.98 9.84
N SER A 34 0.27 8.76 8.89
CA SER A 34 -1.15 8.66 9.21
C SER A 34 -1.34 7.45 10.15
N ASN A 35 -1.98 7.68 11.29
CA ASN A 35 -2.37 6.61 12.22
C ASN A 35 -3.58 5.81 11.71
N ASN A 36 -3.96 5.99 10.44
CA ASN A 36 -4.99 5.18 9.79
C ASN A 36 -4.34 3.90 9.26
N PRO A 37 -4.65 2.71 9.82
CA PRO A 37 -4.10 1.45 9.33
C PRO A 37 -4.58 1.07 7.91
N VAL A 38 -5.40 1.91 7.28
CA VAL A 38 -6.30 1.54 6.17
C VAL A 38 -5.98 2.24 4.84
N ALA A 39 -5.17 3.29 4.83
CA ALA A 39 -4.94 4.07 3.63
C ALA A 39 -3.47 3.99 3.18
N LEU A 40 -3.10 2.87 2.54
CA LEU A 40 -2.02 2.92 1.56
C LEU A 40 -2.43 3.95 0.51
N GLU A 41 -1.71 5.07 0.44
CA GLU A 41 -1.86 6.04 -0.63
C GLU A 41 -1.15 5.51 -1.88
N PHE A 42 -1.88 5.43 -2.98
CA PHE A 42 -1.35 4.97 -4.26
C PHE A 42 -1.31 6.15 -5.23
N GLU A 43 -0.23 6.27 -6.00
CA GLU A 43 -0.04 7.34 -7.00
C GLU A 43 -1.13 7.33 -8.09
N SER A 44 -1.71 6.16 -8.35
CA SER A 44 -2.79 5.99 -9.31
C SER A 44 -3.68 4.79 -8.98
N THR A 45 -4.89 4.78 -9.54
CA THR A 45 -5.79 3.61 -9.50
C THR A 45 -5.12 2.36 -10.09
N GLU A 46 -4.31 2.55 -11.14
CA GLU A 46 -3.60 1.46 -11.81
C GLU A 46 -2.55 0.83 -10.88
N ALA A 47 -1.77 1.66 -10.19
CA ALA A 47 -0.80 1.20 -9.19
C ALA A 47 -1.48 0.44 -8.05
N LYS A 48 -2.65 0.92 -7.61
CA LYS A 48 -3.47 0.24 -6.60
C LYS A 48 -3.93 -1.13 -7.06
N TYR A 49 -4.40 -1.24 -8.30
CA TYR A 49 -4.91 -2.51 -8.85
C TYR A 49 -3.78 -3.51 -9.08
N GLN A 50 -2.64 -3.05 -9.58
CA GLN A 50 -1.46 -3.88 -9.75
C GLN A 50 -0.93 -4.40 -8.40
N TYR A 51 -0.94 -3.58 -7.35
CA TYR A 51 -0.60 -4.01 -6.00
C TYR A 51 -1.55 -5.10 -5.47
N ILE A 52 -2.87 -4.92 -5.65
CA ILE A 52 -3.88 -5.93 -5.30
C ILE A 52 -3.63 -7.26 -6.01
N LEU A 53 -3.32 -7.23 -7.32
CA LEU A 53 -2.99 -8.42 -8.11
C LEU A 53 -1.72 -9.11 -7.64
N ASN A 54 -0.67 -8.35 -7.33
CA ASN A 54 0.58 -8.91 -6.83
C ASN A 54 0.37 -9.66 -5.51
N LEU A 55 -0.43 -9.09 -4.60
CA LEU A 55 -0.79 -9.76 -3.35
C LEU A 55 -1.62 -11.03 -3.59
N ALA A 56 -2.60 -10.98 -4.51
CA ALA A 56 -3.40 -12.15 -4.86
C ALA A 56 -2.54 -13.27 -5.47
N ASN A 57 -1.62 -12.94 -6.37
CA ASN A 57 -0.68 -13.88 -6.97
C ASN A 57 0.33 -14.45 -5.96
N SER A 58 0.64 -13.71 -4.89
CA SER A 58 1.49 -14.20 -3.79
C SER A 58 0.78 -15.16 -2.83
N GLY A 59 -0.49 -15.51 -3.09
CA GLY A 59 -1.27 -16.45 -2.30
C GLY A 59 -1.90 -15.85 -1.03
N ARG A 60 -1.96 -14.51 -0.92
CA ARG A 60 -2.64 -13.85 0.21
C ARG A 60 -4.16 -13.97 0.07
N THR A 61 -4.84 -14.07 1.20
CA THR A 61 -6.31 -14.13 1.24
C THR A 61 -6.91 -12.78 0.86
N TYR A 62 -8.10 -12.80 0.25
CA TYR A 62 -8.76 -11.55 -0.16
C TYR A 62 -9.18 -10.69 1.03
N ASP A 63 -9.42 -11.30 2.19
CA ASP A 63 -9.71 -10.58 3.43
C ASP A 63 -8.49 -9.79 3.91
N TYR A 64 -7.30 -10.39 3.86
CA TYR A 64 -6.04 -9.70 4.19
C TYR A 64 -5.77 -8.54 3.22
N ILE A 65 -6.01 -8.76 1.92
CA ILE A 65 -5.82 -7.72 0.90
C ILE A 65 -6.79 -6.56 1.14
N ALA A 66 -8.06 -6.87 1.40
CA ALA A 66 -9.12 -5.90 1.68
C ALA A 66 -8.77 -5.00 2.87
N GLU A 67 -8.33 -5.60 3.98
CA GLU A 67 -7.86 -4.87 5.17
C GLU A 67 -6.67 -3.97 4.84
N LYS A 68 -5.68 -4.48 4.09
CA LYS A 68 -4.47 -3.72 3.76
C LYS A 68 -4.70 -2.53 2.84
N VAL A 69 -5.63 -2.63 1.87
CA VAL A 69 -5.87 -1.58 0.87
C VAL A 69 -7.10 -0.72 1.17
N GLY A 70 -7.76 -0.98 2.30
CA GLY A 70 -8.95 -0.28 2.75
C GLY A 70 -10.15 -0.42 1.83
N LEU A 71 -10.36 -1.61 1.27
CA LEU A 71 -11.50 -1.91 0.41
C LEU A 71 -12.33 -3.05 0.99
N SER A 72 -13.58 -3.19 0.56
CA SER A 72 -14.35 -4.40 0.85
C SER A 72 -13.80 -5.59 0.06
N LYS A 73 -13.94 -6.80 0.62
CA LYS A 73 -13.59 -8.06 -0.05
C LYS A 73 -14.24 -8.18 -1.43
N ASP A 74 -15.51 -7.79 -1.54
CA ASP A 74 -16.24 -7.80 -2.81
C ASP A 74 -15.60 -6.88 -3.85
N ARG A 75 -15.12 -5.72 -3.42
CA ARG A 75 -14.44 -4.78 -4.31
C ARG A 75 -13.09 -5.34 -4.77
N VAL A 76 -12.31 -5.93 -3.87
CA VAL A 76 -11.05 -6.63 -4.20
C VAL A 76 -11.29 -7.75 -5.21
N THR A 77 -12.31 -8.56 -4.97
CA THR A 77 -12.68 -9.69 -5.86
C THR A 77 -13.06 -9.21 -7.26
N LYS A 78 -13.86 -8.13 -7.37
CA LYS A 78 -14.21 -7.52 -8.65
C LYS A 78 -12.99 -7.01 -9.40
N ILE A 79 -12.10 -6.28 -8.73
CA ILE A 79 -10.86 -5.76 -9.33
C ILE A 79 -10.06 -6.91 -9.95
N ILE A 80 -9.80 -7.97 -9.19
CA ILE A 80 -9.03 -9.13 -9.65
C ILE A 80 -9.71 -9.78 -10.87
N ALA A 81 -11.03 -10.01 -10.81
CA ALA A 81 -11.78 -10.63 -11.90
C ALA A 81 -11.78 -9.79 -13.18
N ASP A 82 -11.97 -8.48 -13.06
CA ASP A 82 -11.97 -7.56 -14.19
C ASP A 82 -10.58 -7.48 -14.84
N THR A 83 -9.50 -7.49 -14.05
CA THR A 83 -8.15 -7.47 -14.62
C THR A 83 -7.80 -8.76 -15.36
N TYR A 84 -8.23 -9.94 -14.87
CA TYR A 84 -8.03 -11.19 -15.62
C TYR A 84 -8.84 -11.24 -16.92
N LYS A 85 -10.05 -10.68 -16.94
CA LYS A 85 -10.85 -10.58 -18.17
C LYS A 85 -10.17 -9.71 -19.22
N ASN A 86 -9.67 -8.55 -18.82
CA ASN A 86 -9.00 -7.61 -19.74
C ASN A 86 -7.72 -8.21 -20.34
N ARG A 87 -6.92 -8.95 -19.56
CA ARG A 87 -5.74 -9.65 -20.08
C ARG A 87 -6.08 -10.76 -21.07
N LYS A 88 -7.24 -11.41 -20.91
CA LYS A 88 -7.71 -12.47 -21.81
C LYS A 88 -8.26 -11.92 -23.14
N SER A 89 -8.72 -10.67 -23.18
CA SER A 89 -9.15 -10.02 -24.43
C SER A 89 -7.98 -9.46 -25.26
N GLU A 90 -6.79 -9.33 -24.67
CA GLU A 90 -5.57 -8.86 -25.35
C GLU A 90 -4.69 -10.01 -25.88
N SER A 91 -5.05 -11.26 -25.59
CA SER A 91 -4.38 -12.49 -26.09
C SER A 91 -5.20 -13.17 -27.18
#